data_AF-A0A0G2JFD3-F1
#
_entry.id   AF-A0A0G2JFD3-F1
#
_cell.length_a   1.000
_cell.length_b   1.000
_cell.length_c   1.000
_cell.angle_alpha   90.00
_cell.angle_beta   90.00
_cell.angle_gamma   90.00
#
_symmetry.space_group_name_H-M   'P 1'
#
loop_
_entity.id
_entity.type
_entity.pdbx_description
1 polymer ?
#
loop_
_entity_poly.entity_id
_entity_poly.type
_entity_poly.pdbx_seq_one_letter_code
_entity_poly.pdbx_strand_id
1 'polypeptide(L)'
;GNKVTIQGYLTASFSLAEDEGTPDHFGVSDKDVIVCSTRFSLLLFDINGLRLQTFHYCPEEIWRLWVDPVHVIVTCDAGSLDIYAWEKRSLLLRKCYRLRNRNYQQMSGLASSVILSSEEAKFGGEHLSS
;
A
#
# COMPACT_ATOMS: atom_id res chain seq x y z
N GLY A 1 6.00 -39.36 -18.09
CA GLY A 1 5.81 -38.12 -17.32
C GLY A 1 4.45 -38.16 -16.66
N ASN A 2 4.35 -37.86 -15.37
CA ASN A 2 3.09 -37.93 -14.64
C ASN A 2 2.24 -36.68 -14.95
N LYS A 3 1.03 -36.90 -15.44
CA LYS A 3 0.04 -35.84 -15.67
C LYS A 3 -0.66 -35.53 -14.36
N VAL A 4 -0.48 -34.32 -13.85
CA VAL A 4 -1.22 -33.80 -12.69
C VAL A 4 -2.41 -33.00 -13.20
N THR A 5 -3.61 -33.35 -12.74
CA THR A 5 -4.83 -32.58 -13.01
C THR A 5 -5.07 -31.65 -11.82
N ILE A 6 -5.01 -30.34 -12.05
CA ILE A 6 -5.33 -29.33 -11.04
C ILE A 6 -6.78 -28.89 -11.27
N GLN A 7 -7.61 -29.00 -10.22
CA GLN A 7 -9.00 -28.54 -10.24
C GLN A 7 -9.12 -27.34 -9.30
N GLY A 8 -9.50 -26.18 -9.85
CA GLY A 8 -9.77 -24.97 -9.07
C GLY A 8 -11.22 -24.91 -8.62
N TYR A 9 -11.47 -24.34 -7.44
CA TYR A 9 -12.81 -24.05 -6.91
C TYR A 9 -12.88 -22.60 -6.44
N LEU A 10 -14.04 -21.95 -6.63
CA LEU A 10 -14.29 -20.62 -6.10
C LEU A 10 -14.41 -20.73 -4.57
N THR A 11 -13.49 -20.09 -3.85
CA THR A 11 -13.46 -20.12 -2.38
C THR A 11 -14.20 -18.92 -1.77
N ALA A 12 -14.05 -17.74 -2.36
CA ALA A 12 -14.65 -16.51 -1.86
C ALA A 12 -14.92 -15.54 -3.02
N SER A 13 -15.89 -14.64 -2.84
CA SER A 13 -16.19 -13.54 -3.76
C SER A 13 -16.64 -12.33 -2.96
N PHE A 14 -16.07 -11.16 -3.26
CA PHE A 14 -16.41 -9.90 -2.63
C PHE A 14 -16.29 -8.77 -3.65
N SER A 15 -17.04 -7.68 -3.41
CA SER A 15 -17.01 -6.48 -4.24
C SER A 15 -16.29 -5.36 -3.51
N LEU A 16 -15.57 -4.54 -4.28
CA LEU A 16 -14.98 -3.29 -3.81
C LEU A 16 -15.81 -2.12 -4.32
N ALA A 17 -15.80 -1.02 -3.58
CA ALA A 17 -16.39 0.22 -4.05
C ALA A 17 -15.52 0.80 -5.18
N GLU A 18 -16.15 1.52 -6.12
CA GLU A 18 -15.46 2.04 -7.31
C GLU A 18 -14.26 2.96 -6.97
N ASP A 19 -14.34 3.68 -5.86
CA ASP A 19 -13.32 4.60 -5.37
C ASP A 19 -12.15 3.89 -4.65
N GLU A 20 -12.31 2.62 -4.27
CA GLU A 20 -11.24 1.85 -3.60
C GLU A 20 -10.14 1.42 -4.57
N GLY A 21 -10.43 1.44 -5.88
CA GLY A 21 -9.50 1.06 -6.95
C GLY A 21 -9.34 -0.46 -7.10
N THR A 22 -8.43 -0.85 -7.98
CA THR A 22 -8.13 -2.27 -8.23
C THR A 22 -7.12 -2.80 -7.19
N PRO A 23 -7.33 -4.01 -6.65
CA PRO A 23 -6.32 -4.64 -5.80
C PRO A 23 -5.16 -5.19 -6.63
N ASP A 24 -3.94 -4.90 -6.20
CA ASP A 24 -2.72 -5.28 -6.91
C ASP A 24 -1.98 -6.45 -6.25
N HIS A 25 -2.17 -6.62 -4.94
CA HIS A 25 -1.49 -7.64 -4.15
C HIS A 25 -2.45 -8.34 -3.20
N PHE A 26 -2.22 -9.63 -3.00
CA PHE A 26 -3.06 -10.50 -2.19
C PHE A 26 -2.20 -11.45 -1.34
N GLY A 27 -2.75 -11.84 -0.20
CA GLY A 27 -2.28 -12.96 0.59
C GLY A 27 -3.42 -13.54 1.41
N VAL A 28 -3.21 -14.76 1.92
CA VAL A 28 -4.18 -15.46 2.75
C VAL A 28 -3.48 -15.90 4.03
N SER A 29 -4.13 -15.69 5.16
CA SER A 29 -3.65 -16.15 6.47
C SER A 29 -3.98 -17.62 6.71
N ASP A 30 -3.41 -18.20 7.78
CA ASP A 30 -3.76 -19.53 8.29
C ASP A 30 -5.14 -19.60 8.95
N LYS A 31 -5.85 -18.47 9.05
CA LYS A 31 -7.22 -18.35 9.59
C LYS A 31 -8.26 -18.06 8.51
N ASP A 32 -7.92 -18.31 7.25
CA ASP A 32 -8.76 -18.06 6.08
C ASP A 32 -9.18 -16.58 5.91
N VAL A 33 -8.39 -15.64 6.45
CA VAL A 33 -8.54 -14.21 6.15
C VAL A 33 -7.79 -13.88 4.87
N ILE A 34 -8.51 -13.33 3.89
CA ILE A 34 -7.96 -12.77 2.66
C ILE A 34 -7.52 -11.34 2.96
N VAL A 35 -6.27 -11.03 2.68
CA VAL A 35 -5.70 -9.70 2.79
C VAL A 35 -5.36 -9.23 1.39
N CYS A 36 -5.82 -8.05 1.00
CA CYS A 36 -5.43 -7.44 -0.25
C CYS A 36 -5.10 -5.96 -0.09
N SER A 37 -4.29 -5.44 -1.00
CA SER A 37 -4.00 -4.01 -1.07
C SER A 37 -4.50 -3.42 -2.36
N THR A 38 -5.15 -2.27 -2.26
CA THR A 38 -5.27 -1.32 -3.37
C THR A 38 -4.16 -0.29 -3.25
N ARG A 39 -4.12 0.70 -4.16
CA ARG A 39 -3.10 1.76 -4.15
C ARG A 39 -2.96 2.48 -2.80
N PHE A 40 -4.08 2.72 -2.10
CA PHE A 40 -4.10 3.52 -0.87
C PHE A 40 -4.69 2.82 0.35
N SER A 41 -5.08 1.54 0.22
CA SER A 41 -5.79 0.83 1.29
C SER A 41 -5.31 -0.60 1.42
N LEU A 42 -5.14 -1.04 2.67
CA LEU A 42 -5.05 -2.46 3.03
C LEU A 42 -6.42 -2.92 3.51
N LEU A 43 -6.94 -3.98 2.91
CA LEU A 43 -8.30 -4.48 3.11
C LEU A 43 -8.27 -5.94 3.56
N LEU A 44 -9.10 -6.27 4.55
CA LEU A 44 -9.24 -7.61 5.09
C LEU A 44 -10.66 -8.13 4.85
N PHE A 45 -10.75 -9.36 4.35
CA PHE A 45 -12.00 -10.06 4.11
C PHE A 45 -11.95 -11.46 4.71
N ASP A 46 -13.08 -11.95 5.20
CA ASP A 46 -13.24 -13.39 5.45
C ASP A 46 -13.58 -14.15 4.15
N ILE A 47 -13.64 -15.48 4.22
CA ILE A 47 -14.01 -16.32 3.06
C ILE A 47 -15.45 -16.14 2.58
N ASN A 48 -16.33 -15.56 3.40
CA ASN A 48 -17.71 -15.26 3.02
C ASN A 48 -17.81 -13.94 2.24
N GLY A 49 -16.68 -13.23 2.10
CA GLY A 49 -16.61 -11.92 1.44
C GLY A 49 -16.99 -10.75 2.36
N LEU A 50 -17.08 -10.97 3.68
CA LEU A 50 -17.33 -9.90 4.64
C LEU A 50 -16.06 -9.08 4.87
N ARG A 51 -16.15 -7.76 4.72
CA ARG A 51 -15.05 -6.84 5.06
C ARG A 51 -14.86 -6.74 6.57
N LEU A 52 -13.70 -7.17 7.05
CA LEU A 52 -13.33 -7.19 8.46
C LEU A 52 -12.66 -5.89 8.91
N GLN A 53 -11.76 -5.34 8.08
CA GLN A 53 -10.95 -4.18 8.45
C GLN A 53 -10.42 -3.46 7.22
N THR A 54 -10.20 -2.15 7.37
CA THR A 54 -9.54 -1.29 6.38
C THR A 54 -8.47 -0.44 7.06
N PHE A 55 -7.30 -0.32 6.45
CA PHE A 55 -6.28 0.67 6.82
C PHE A 55 -5.97 1.56 5.63
N HIS A 56 -6.06 2.87 5.83
CA HIS A 56 -5.76 3.87 4.80
C HIS A 56 -4.31 4.34 4.89
N TYR A 57 -3.69 4.52 3.73
CA TYR A 57 -2.28 4.92 3.58
C TYR A 57 -2.10 6.30 2.95
N CYS A 58 -3.14 6.88 2.35
CA CYS A 58 -3.09 8.21 1.74
C CYS A 58 -2.43 9.25 2.69
N PRO A 59 -1.44 10.02 2.23
CA PRO A 59 -1.00 10.17 0.84
C PRO A 59 0.06 9.17 0.34
N GLU A 60 0.50 8.20 1.16
CA GLU A 60 1.47 7.16 0.75
C GLU A 60 0.79 6.06 -0.09
N GLU A 61 1.50 5.53 -1.09
CA GLU A 61 1.03 4.43 -1.95
C GLU A 61 1.61 3.09 -1.50
N ILE A 62 0.77 2.06 -1.45
CA ILE A 62 1.22 0.70 -1.17
C ILE A 62 1.90 0.11 -2.42
N TRP A 63 3.11 -0.42 -2.28
CA TRP A 63 3.90 -1.01 -3.36
C TRP A 63 4.05 -2.52 -3.29
N ARG A 64 3.98 -3.09 -2.09
CA ARG A 64 4.06 -4.54 -1.85
C ARG A 64 3.30 -4.91 -0.58
N LEU A 65 2.81 -6.14 -0.59
CA LEU A 65 2.13 -6.81 0.51
C LEU A 65 2.73 -8.21 0.68
N TRP A 66 3.04 -8.58 1.93
CA TRP A 66 3.35 -9.94 2.32
C TRP A 66 2.46 -10.35 3.49
N VAL A 67 2.00 -11.59 3.47
CA VAL A 67 1.15 -12.18 4.50
C VAL A 67 1.78 -13.48 4.93
N ASP A 68 2.03 -13.62 6.22
CA ASP A 68 2.47 -14.85 6.85
C ASP A 68 1.55 -15.18 8.05
N PRO A 69 1.68 -16.37 8.67
CA PRO A 69 0.81 -16.77 9.79
C PRO A 69 0.84 -15.84 11.01
N VAL A 70 1.87 -15.01 11.14
CA VAL A 70 2.08 -14.12 12.29
C VAL A 70 1.91 -12.65 11.90
N HIS A 71 2.35 -12.26 10.71
CA HIS A 71 2.46 -10.86 10.29
C HIS A 71 1.83 -10.57 8.94
N VAL A 72 1.43 -9.31 8.80
CA VAL A 72 1.18 -8.68 7.51
C VAL A 72 2.15 -7.52 7.36
N ILE A 73 2.91 -7.50 6.27
CA ILE A 73 3.93 -6.49 6.00
C ILE A 73 3.54 -5.72 4.75
N VAL A 74 3.56 -4.39 4.86
CA VAL A 74 3.25 -3.47 3.78
C VAL A 74 4.43 -2.54 3.57
N THR A 75 4.88 -2.37 2.33
CA THR A 75 5.84 -1.31 1.98
C THR A 75 5.17 -0.23 1.17
N CYS A 76 5.58 1.01 1.40
CA CYS A 76 5.04 2.17 0.70
C CYS A 76 6.10 2.92 -0.11
N ASP A 77 5.62 3.67 -1.09
CA ASP A 77 6.40 4.54 -1.98
C ASP A 77 7.26 5.58 -1.24
N ALA A 78 6.84 6.01 -0.06
CA ALA A 78 7.58 6.95 0.80
C ALA A 78 8.76 6.32 1.56
N GLY A 79 9.16 5.09 1.20
CA GLY A 79 10.23 4.35 1.87
C GLY A 79 9.86 3.93 3.29
N SER A 80 8.55 3.80 3.57
CA SER A 80 8.03 3.29 4.83
C SER A 80 7.69 1.80 4.72
N LEU A 81 7.75 1.11 5.85
CA LEU A 81 7.37 -0.29 6.00
C LEU A 81 6.53 -0.43 7.27
N ASP A 82 5.31 -0.92 7.11
CA ASP A 82 4.38 -1.16 8.19
C ASP A 82 4.25 -2.65 8.47
N ILE A 83 4.34 -3.01 9.76
CA ILE A 83 4.22 -4.39 10.24
C ILE A 83 2.98 -4.48 11.11
N TYR A 84 2.08 -5.38 10.76
CA TYR A 84 0.89 -5.73 11.50
C TYR A 84 1.02 -7.13 12.05
N ALA A 85 0.40 -7.39 13.19
CA ALA A 85 0.25 -8.74 13.74
C ALA A 85 -1.23 -9.02 13.97
N TRP A 86 -1.60 -10.30 13.86
CA TRP A 86 -2.95 -10.74 14.19
C TRP A 86 -3.23 -10.57 15.68
N GLU A 87 -4.40 -10.02 16.01
CA GLU A 87 -4.85 -9.95 17.39
C GLU A 87 -5.13 -11.36 17.95
N LYS A 88 -4.87 -11.53 19.26
CA LYS A 88 -5.04 -12.82 19.92
C LYS A 88 -6.50 -13.26 19.86
N ARG A 89 -6.74 -14.45 19.29
CA ARG A 89 -8.09 -15.02 19.08
C ARG A 89 -9.03 -14.12 18.25
N SER A 90 -8.46 -13.32 17.36
CA SER A 90 -9.19 -12.42 16.47
C SER A 90 -8.72 -12.59 15.02
N LEU A 91 -9.59 -12.20 14.10
CA LEU A 91 -9.31 -12.10 12.66
C LEU A 91 -8.80 -10.70 12.26
N LEU A 92 -8.71 -9.78 13.22
CA LEU A 92 -8.29 -8.40 12.99
C LEU A 92 -6.77 -8.26 13.15
N LEU A 93 -6.23 -7.26 12.47
CA LEU A 93 -4.84 -6.87 12.59
C LEU A 93 -4.69 -5.70 13.55
N ARG A 94 -3.54 -5.69 14.21
CA ARG A 94 -3.02 -4.54 14.96
C ARG A 94 -1.70 -4.11 14.35
N LYS A 95 -1.59 -2.83 14.01
CA LYS A 95 -0.31 -2.23 13.59
C LYS A 95 0.67 -2.27 14.76
N CYS A 96 1.81 -2.93 14.55
CA CYS A 96 2.84 -3.10 15.56
C CYS A 96 3.94 -2.06 15.40
N TYR A 97 4.44 -1.89 14.16
CA TYR A 97 5.56 -1.01 13.87
C TYR A 97 5.36 -0.28 12.56
N ARG A 98 5.90 0.93 12.49
CA ARG A 98 6.16 1.68 11.25
C ARG A 98 7.66 1.98 11.20
N LEU A 99 8.36 1.35 10.28
CA LEU A 99 9.76 1.63 9.98
C LEU A 99 9.82 2.65 8.84
N ARG A 100 10.72 3.61 8.92
CA ARG A 100 10.93 4.62 7.87
C ARG A 100 12.40 4.65 7.48
N ASN A 101 12.67 4.59 6.19
CA ASN A 101 14.01 4.79 5.68
C ASN A 101 14.38 6.29 5.78
N ARG A 102 15.28 6.62 6.70
CA ARG A 102 15.77 8.00 6.92
C ARG A 102 16.43 8.61 5.68
N ASN A 103 16.99 7.79 4.80
CA ASN A 103 17.65 8.27 3.58
C ASN A 103 16.63 8.65 2.49
N TYR A 104 15.42 8.09 2.54
CA TYR A 104 14.36 8.39 1.57
C TYR A 104 13.82 9.82 1.75
N GLN A 105 13.77 10.32 3.00
CA GLN A 105 13.37 11.70 3.32
C GLN A 105 14.37 12.76 2.81
N GLN A 106 15.66 12.42 2.72
CA GLN A 106 16.68 13.33 2.19
C GLN A 106 16.59 13.47 0.67
N MET A 107 16.17 12.41 -0.03
CA MET A 107 16.07 12.41 -1.49
C MET A 107 14.79 13.10 -2.00
N SER A 108 13.67 13.00 -1.28
CA SER A 108 12.45 13.76 -1.60
C SER A 108 12.60 15.26 -1.34
N GLY A 109 13.33 15.68 -0.31
CA GLY A 109 13.63 17.09 -0.04
C GLY A 109 14.47 17.77 -1.15
N LEU A 110 15.40 17.01 -1.76
CA LEU A 110 16.18 17.49 -2.90
C LEU A 110 15.31 17.65 -4.14
N ALA A 111 14.41 16.70 -4.42
CA ALA A 111 13.49 16.79 -5.56
C ALA A 111 12.54 18.01 -5.45
N SER A 112 12.02 18.31 -4.26
CA SER A 112 11.23 19.53 -4.03
C SER A 112 12.03 20.82 -4.26
N SER A 113 13.31 20.86 -3.87
CA SER A 113 14.16 22.04 -4.09
C SER A 113 14.49 22.27 -5.56
N VAL A 114 14.65 21.21 -6.36
CA VAL A 114 14.92 21.32 -7.80
C VAL A 114 13.70 21.85 -8.55
N ILE A 115 12.48 21.45 -8.15
CA ILE A 115 11.25 21.97 -8.77
C ILE A 115 11.06 23.46 -8.45
N LEU A 116 11.29 23.88 -7.20
CA LEU A 116 11.22 25.30 -6.79
C LEU A 116 12.33 26.17 -7.42
N SER A 117 13.45 25.59 -7.82
CA SER A 117 14.55 26.32 -8.47
C SER A 117 14.27 26.64 -9.94
N SER A 118 13.23 26.04 -10.55
CA SER A 118 12.92 26.23 -11.97
C SER A 118 11.91 27.35 -12.27
N GLU A 119 11.28 27.93 -11.24
CA GLU A 119 10.24 28.97 -11.39
C GLU A 119 10.74 30.42 -11.22
N GLU A 120 11.99 30.63 -10.79
CA GLU A 120 12.58 31.97 -10.55
C GLU A 120 13.62 32.34 -11.63
N ALA A 121 13.23 32.29 -12.91
CA ALA A 121 14.06 32.82 -14.00
C ALA A 121 13.24 33.43 -15.14
N LYS A 122 12.51 34.53 -14.87
CA LYS A 122 12.17 35.52 -15.90
C LYS A 122 12.41 36.95 -15.38
N PHE A 123 13.62 37.39 -15.71
CA PHE A 123 14.14 38.75 -15.83
C PHE A 123 13.10 39.88 -15.78
N GLY A 124 13.23 40.71 -14.74
CA GLY A 124 12.96 42.14 -14.84
C GLY A 124 14.03 42.80 -15.71
N GLY A 125 13.60 43.63 -16.66
CA GLY A 125 14.46 44.46 -17.49
C GLY A 125 13.69 45.71 -17.86
N GLU A 126 14.06 46.82 -17.22
CA GLU A 126 13.44 48.12 -17.34
C GLU A 126 13.65 48.74 -18.74
N HIS A 127 12.64 49.55 -19.10
CA HIS A 127 12.61 50.56 -20.15
C HIS A 127 13.93 51.35 -20.29
N LEU A 128 14.39 51.58 -21.53
CA LEU A 128 15.10 52.81 -21.93
C LEU A 128 14.81 53.11 -23.41
N SER A 129 14.27 54.31 -23.65
CA SER A 129 13.98 54.91 -24.95
C SER A 129 15.25 55.25 -25.75
N SER A 130 15.13 55.22 -27.08
CA SER A 130 15.45 56.36 -27.97
C SER A 130 14.67 56.23 -29.26
#